data_AF-G5F1E1-F1
#
_entry.id   AF-G5F1E1-F1
#
_cell.length_a   1.000
_cell.length_b   1.000
_cell.length_c   1.000
_cell.angle_alpha   90.00
_cell.angle_beta   90.00
_cell.angle_gamma   90.00
#
_symmetry.space_group_name_H-M   'P 1'
#
loop_
_entity.id
_entity.type
_entity.pdbx_description
1 polymer ?
#
loop_
_entity_poly.entity_id
_entity_poly.type
_entity_poly.pdbx_seq_one_letter_code
_entity_poly.pdbx_strand_id
1 'polypeptide(L)'
;MRPSQAMFVLDDNGTRCFGPGPCRLLQAVQTTGSLRSAAISMGMAYTKAIRMLKVAERSMGVNLTSRTIGGSGGGGSRLTPEALDLLERYERWSAACRGFGTRSFDECFDGFGAGAAAKDVSDDASRGRIGVVVMASGLASRFGSNKLVAPLAGTPVLERTLRSLPLDLVDPVVVTRWREVQDLCDRLGVRSIRHELPLQSDTVRMGLSLDAGWDGCMFVTGDQPLLGERSVRSLVRAFREDPTRVVRLAWQGKAGGPVLFPASCFEGLRGLEGDVGGTGLLKKDPELARRIRLVEAERPEELEDVDTPDELARLERLVRGE
;
A
#
# COMPACT_ATOMS: atom_id res chain seq x y z
N MET A 1 7.16 0.89 18.92
CA MET A 1 7.92 -0.34 18.57
C MET A 1 7.17 -1.06 17.45
N ARG A 2 7.76 -2.02 16.72
CA ARG A 2 7.04 -2.79 15.68
C ARG A 2 7.45 -4.25 15.67
N PRO A 3 6.54 -5.20 15.39
CA PRO A 3 6.87 -6.61 15.34
C PRO A 3 7.62 -6.94 14.05
N SER A 4 8.68 -7.73 14.15
CA SER A 4 9.31 -8.38 13.00
C SER A 4 9.00 -9.87 13.05
N GLN A 5 8.34 -10.39 12.01
CA GLN A 5 7.82 -11.74 11.97
C GLN A 5 8.38 -12.49 10.76
N ALA A 6 8.84 -13.72 10.96
CA ALA A 6 9.27 -14.62 9.91
C ALA A 6 8.68 -16.02 10.17
N MET A 7 7.85 -16.51 9.24
CA MET A 7 7.09 -17.73 9.44
C MET A 7 7.80 -18.91 8.78
N PHE A 8 8.00 -19.98 9.53
CA PHE A 8 8.69 -21.17 9.06
C PHE A 8 7.76 -22.37 9.18
N VAL A 9 7.82 -23.26 8.19
CA VAL A 9 7.27 -24.61 8.28
C VAL A 9 8.40 -25.50 8.80
N LEU A 10 8.09 -26.31 9.80
CA LEU A 10 9.03 -27.26 10.39
C LEU A 10 8.61 -28.68 9.96
N ASP A 11 9.58 -29.55 9.78
CA ASP A 11 9.30 -30.99 9.70
C ASP A 11 9.18 -31.63 11.10
N ASP A 12 8.87 -32.92 11.14
CA ASP A 12 8.68 -33.69 12.38
C ASP A 12 9.94 -33.71 13.28
N ASN A 13 11.12 -33.40 12.73
CA ASN A 13 12.37 -33.30 13.46
C ASN A 13 12.67 -31.87 13.93
N GLY A 14 11.76 -30.92 13.72
CA GLY A 14 11.92 -29.51 14.07
C GLY A 14 12.84 -28.74 13.11
N THR A 15 13.21 -29.29 11.96
CA THR A 15 14.03 -28.59 10.96
C THR A 15 13.15 -27.63 10.17
N ARG A 16 13.61 -26.37 10.01
CA ARG A 16 12.93 -25.36 9.17
C ARG A 16 13.01 -25.75 7.69
N CYS A 17 12.05 -26.53 7.23
CA CYS A 17 12.01 -27.05 5.87
C CYS A 17 11.56 -26.00 4.86
N PHE A 18 10.73 -25.03 5.29
CA PHE A 18 10.24 -23.96 4.41
C PHE A 18 10.06 -22.64 5.16
N GLY A 19 10.06 -21.54 4.41
CA GLY A 19 9.98 -20.19 4.97
C GLY A 19 10.32 -19.11 3.95
N PRO A 20 10.68 -17.89 4.39
CA PRO A 20 10.86 -16.75 3.48
C PRO A 20 11.95 -16.97 2.43
N GLY A 21 13.03 -17.69 2.80
CA GLY A 21 14.14 -17.99 1.90
C GLY A 21 13.74 -18.93 0.76
N PRO A 22 13.32 -20.18 1.05
CA PRO A 22 12.86 -21.12 0.03
C PRO A 22 11.69 -20.59 -0.81
N CYS A 23 10.73 -19.87 -0.20
CA CYS A 23 9.63 -19.22 -0.91
C CYS A 23 10.14 -18.25 -1.99
N ARG A 24 11.01 -17.29 -1.61
CA ARG A 24 11.61 -16.35 -2.57
C ARG A 24 12.44 -17.04 -3.64
N LEU A 25 13.12 -18.13 -3.30
CA LEU A 25 13.90 -18.91 -4.26
C LEU A 25 13.00 -19.55 -5.32
N LEU A 26 11.89 -20.18 -4.93
CA LEU A 26 10.95 -20.78 -5.88
C LEU A 26 10.26 -19.71 -6.75
N GLN A 27 9.88 -18.58 -6.18
CA GLN A 27 9.35 -17.44 -6.94
C GLN A 27 10.37 -16.92 -7.98
N ALA A 28 11.63 -16.79 -7.59
CA ALA A 28 12.70 -16.42 -8.51
C ALA A 28 12.93 -17.49 -9.60
N VAL A 29 12.78 -18.78 -9.27
CA VAL A 29 12.81 -19.87 -10.27
C VAL A 29 11.65 -19.76 -11.25
N GLN A 30 10.44 -19.43 -10.77
CA GLN A 30 9.27 -19.23 -11.63
C GLN A 30 9.51 -18.11 -12.65
N THR A 31 10.10 -17.00 -12.22
CA THR A 31 10.41 -15.84 -13.08
C THR A 31 11.56 -16.13 -14.04
N THR A 32 12.63 -16.78 -13.57
CA THR A 32 13.87 -16.94 -14.36
C THR A 32 13.95 -18.24 -15.15
N GLY A 33 13.10 -19.23 -14.85
CA GLY A 33 13.15 -20.57 -15.42
C GLY A 33 14.42 -21.38 -15.05
N SER A 34 15.21 -20.91 -14.09
CA SER A 34 16.51 -21.47 -13.75
C SER A 34 16.86 -21.27 -12.28
N LEU A 35 17.18 -22.37 -11.58
CA LEU A 35 17.68 -22.30 -10.20
C LEU A 35 18.98 -21.51 -10.08
N ARG A 36 19.82 -21.54 -11.12
CA ARG A 36 21.08 -20.78 -11.13
C ARG A 36 20.82 -19.28 -11.25
N SER A 37 19.94 -18.88 -12.15
CA SER A 37 19.58 -17.48 -12.34
C SER A 37 18.84 -16.93 -11.11
N ALA A 38 17.95 -17.74 -10.51
CA ALA A 38 17.28 -17.41 -9.26
C ALA A 38 18.27 -17.19 -8.10
N ALA A 39 19.29 -18.05 -7.98
CA ALA A 39 20.33 -17.86 -6.96
C ALA A 39 21.12 -16.56 -7.18
N ILE A 40 21.46 -16.24 -8.43
CA ILE A 40 22.15 -14.99 -8.81
C ILE A 40 21.28 -13.78 -8.47
N SER A 41 19.99 -13.78 -8.83
CA SER A 41 19.08 -12.65 -8.53
C SER A 41 18.87 -12.43 -7.04
N MET A 42 19.08 -13.46 -6.22
CA MET A 42 19.02 -13.38 -4.75
C MET A 42 20.38 -13.07 -4.10
N GLY A 43 21.44 -12.82 -4.89
CA GLY A 43 22.78 -12.57 -4.38
C GLY A 43 23.36 -13.76 -3.58
N MET A 44 22.98 -14.99 -3.90
CA MET A 44 23.42 -16.19 -3.18
C MET A 44 24.16 -17.20 -4.06
N ALA A 45 25.05 -17.97 -3.45
CA ALA A 45 25.76 -19.04 -4.14
C ALA A 45 24.78 -20.13 -4.63
N TYR A 46 24.97 -20.61 -5.85
CA TYR A 46 24.14 -21.66 -6.45
C TYR A 46 24.09 -22.95 -5.59
N THR A 47 25.19 -23.32 -4.96
CA THR A 47 25.26 -24.47 -4.04
C THR A 47 24.37 -24.30 -2.81
N LYS A 48 24.18 -23.06 -2.32
CA LYS A 48 23.25 -22.74 -1.24
C LYS A 48 21.80 -22.87 -1.68
N ALA A 49 21.47 -22.40 -2.88
CA ALA A 49 20.14 -22.55 -3.47
C ALA A 49 19.76 -24.04 -3.64
N ILE A 50 20.67 -24.86 -4.18
CA ILE A 50 20.46 -26.32 -4.28
C ILE A 50 20.22 -26.93 -2.89
N ARG A 51 21.03 -26.58 -1.89
CA ARG A 51 20.90 -27.13 -0.54
C ARG A 51 19.53 -26.77 0.06
N MET A 52 19.11 -25.52 -0.05
CA MET A 52 17.80 -25.06 0.44
C MET A 52 16.66 -25.82 -0.22
N LEU A 53 16.71 -25.97 -1.55
CA LEU A 53 15.70 -26.70 -2.31
C LEU A 53 15.63 -28.17 -1.88
N LYS A 54 16.78 -28.86 -1.79
CA LYS A 54 16.84 -30.27 -1.39
C LYS A 54 16.34 -30.52 0.03
N VAL A 55 16.56 -29.57 0.95
CA VAL A 55 16.02 -29.65 2.31
C VAL A 55 14.50 -29.55 2.27
N ALA A 56 13.95 -28.56 1.56
CA ALA A 56 12.51 -28.41 1.40
C ALA A 56 11.86 -29.65 0.74
N GLU A 57 12.41 -30.13 -0.38
CA GLU A 57 11.91 -31.30 -1.10
C GLU A 57 11.91 -32.57 -0.24
N ARG A 58 13.01 -32.82 0.48
CA ARG A 58 13.13 -34.00 1.35
C ARG A 58 12.12 -33.96 2.50
N SER A 59 12.01 -32.83 3.19
CA SER A 59 11.12 -32.69 4.33
C SER A 59 9.64 -32.71 3.94
N MET A 60 9.30 -32.28 2.72
CA MET A 60 7.91 -32.30 2.23
C MET A 60 7.54 -33.57 1.44
N GLY A 61 8.52 -34.41 1.09
CA GLY A 61 8.29 -35.62 0.30
C GLY A 61 7.86 -35.36 -1.15
N VAL A 62 8.06 -34.14 -1.67
CA VAL A 62 7.69 -33.75 -3.04
C VAL A 62 8.87 -33.09 -3.74
N ASN A 63 8.97 -33.27 -5.05
CA ASN A 63 9.90 -32.48 -5.86
C ASN A 63 9.27 -31.11 -6.11
N LEU A 64 10.03 -30.05 -5.88
CA LEU A 64 9.58 -28.68 -6.04
C LEU A 64 10.04 -28.09 -7.38
N THR A 65 11.01 -28.74 -8.03
CA THR A 65 11.41 -28.42 -9.39
C THR A 65 11.46 -29.65 -10.27
N SER A 66 11.03 -29.47 -11.53
CA SER A 66 11.26 -30.41 -12.62
C SER A 66 12.56 -30.03 -13.35
N ARG A 67 13.34 -31.04 -13.75
CA ARG A 67 14.51 -30.85 -14.60
C ARG A 67 14.12 -31.06 -16.06
N THR A 68 14.49 -30.12 -16.93
CA THR A 68 14.58 -30.42 -18.36
C THR A 68 15.95 -31.05 -18.62
N ILE A 69 16.01 -32.31 -19.08
CA ILE A 69 17.27 -32.94 -19.51
C ILE A 69 17.79 -32.14 -20.71
N GLY A 70 18.99 -31.57 -20.60
CA GLY A 70 19.52 -30.59 -21.54
C GLY A 70 20.63 -31.11 -22.43
N GLY A 71 20.65 -30.61 -23.68
CA GLY A 71 21.87 -30.46 -24.48
C GLY A 71 22.71 -29.26 -24.02
N SER A 72 23.72 -28.88 -24.82
CA SER A 72 24.90 -28.01 -24.54
C SER A 72 24.68 -26.62 -23.90
N GLY A 73 23.44 -26.20 -23.63
CA GLY A 73 23.11 -24.92 -22.97
C GLY A 73 22.74 -24.98 -21.49
N GLY A 74 22.65 -26.18 -20.88
CA GLY A 74 22.30 -26.37 -19.47
C GLY A 74 20.78 -26.43 -19.23
N GLY A 75 20.32 -27.50 -18.58
CA GLY A 75 18.90 -27.75 -18.33
C GLY A 75 18.24 -26.71 -17.42
N GLY A 76 17.03 -26.28 -17.77
CA GLY A 76 16.21 -25.36 -16.96
C GLY A 76 15.65 -26.02 -15.70
N SER A 77 15.16 -25.20 -14.77
CA SER A 77 14.42 -25.64 -13.59
C SER A 77 13.06 -24.96 -13.61
N ARG A 78 11.99 -25.74 -13.79
CA ARG A 78 10.61 -25.22 -13.70
C ARG A 78 9.94 -25.74 -12.44
N LEU A 79 9.08 -24.93 -11.83
CA LEU A 79 8.30 -25.36 -10.68
C LEU A 79 7.37 -26.52 -11.06
N THR A 80 7.20 -27.46 -10.14
CA THR A 80 6.19 -28.51 -10.23
C THR A 80 4.82 -27.97 -9.82
N PRO A 81 3.70 -28.65 -10.15
CA PRO A 81 2.38 -28.30 -9.62
C PRO A 81 2.35 -28.23 -8.09
N GLU A 82 3.04 -29.16 -7.42
CA GLU A 82 3.16 -29.21 -5.96
C GLU A 82 3.88 -27.96 -5.40
N ALA A 83 4.89 -27.46 -6.10
CA ALA A 83 5.57 -26.22 -5.70
C ALA A 83 4.67 -24.98 -5.83
N LEU A 84 3.80 -24.94 -6.85
CA LEU A 84 2.86 -23.83 -7.03
C LEU A 84 1.79 -23.82 -5.93
N ASP A 85 1.20 -24.99 -5.64
CA ASP A 85 0.23 -25.15 -4.53
C ASP A 85 0.88 -24.82 -3.17
N LEU A 86 2.13 -25.26 -2.94
CA LEU A 86 2.87 -24.91 -1.74
C LEU A 86 3.08 -23.40 -1.59
N LEU A 87 3.48 -22.71 -2.67
CA LEU A 87 3.68 -21.26 -2.65
C LEU A 87 2.39 -20.53 -2.29
N GLU A 88 1.28 -20.88 -2.93
CA GLU A 88 -0.03 -20.27 -2.66
C GLU A 88 -0.44 -20.46 -1.19
N ARG A 89 -0.35 -21.69 -0.67
CA ARG A 89 -0.69 -22.01 0.73
C ARG A 89 0.19 -21.25 1.71
N TYR A 90 1.50 -21.25 1.48
CA TYR A 90 2.46 -20.59 2.35
C TYR A 90 2.25 -19.07 2.36
N GLU A 91 2.03 -18.45 1.20
CA GLU A 91 1.76 -17.02 1.11
C GLU A 91 0.47 -16.64 1.83
N ARG A 92 -0.62 -17.37 1.58
CA ARG A 92 -1.91 -17.16 2.24
C ARG A 92 -1.80 -17.29 3.76
N TRP A 93 -1.20 -18.37 4.25
CA TRP A 93 -1.02 -18.60 5.68
C TRP A 93 -0.10 -17.54 6.30
N SER A 94 1.03 -17.24 5.67
CA SER A 94 1.99 -16.28 6.22
C SER A 94 1.43 -14.86 6.26
N ALA A 95 0.58 -14.47 5.31
CA ALA A 95 -0.14 -13.20 5.32
C ALA A 95 -1.15 -13.13 6.47
N ALA A 96 -1.93 -14.19 6.69
CA ALA A 96 -2.87 -14.27 7.80
C ALA A 96 -2.16 -14.18 9.16
N CYS A 97 -1.06 -14.92 9.34
CA CYS A 97 -0.26 -14.90 10.56
C CYS A 97 0.38 -13.54 10.81
N ARG A 98 0.97 -12.90 9.78
CA ARG A 98 1.51 -11.54 9.92
C ARG A 98 0.42 -10.57 10.35
N GLY A 99 -0.75 -10.61 9.71
CA GLY A 99 -1.88 -9.75 10.05
C GLY A 99 -2.36 -9.94 11.49
N PHE A 100 -2.47 -11.20 11.95
CA PHE A 100 -2.80 -11.50 13.34
C PHE A 100 -1.71 -11.03 14.30
N GLY A 101 -0.44 -11.34 14.02
CA GLY A 101 0.68 -10.98 14.88
C GLY A 101 0.89 -9.46 14.97
N THR A 102 0.59 -8.70 13.92
CA THR A 102 0.59 -7.23 13.98
C THR A 102 -0.50 -6.74 14.94
N ARG A 103 -1.75 -7.18 14.76
CA ARG A 103 -2.85 -6.78 15.66
C ARG A 103 -2.58 -7.16 17.12
N SER A 104 -2.14 -8.39 17.36
CA SER A 104 -1.82 -8.87 18.70
C SER A 104 -0.63 -8.14 19.31
N PHE A 105 0.39 -7.78 18.52
CA PHE A 105 1.50 -6.97 19.03
C PHE A 105 1.01 -5.57 19.43
N ASP A 106 0.21 -4.93 18.57
CA ASP A 106 -0.31 -3.60 18.85
C ASP A 106 -1.18 -3.63 20.12
N GLU A 107 -2.05 -4.64 20.28
CA GLU A 107 -2.84 -4.84 21.50
C GLU A 107 -1.98 -5.08 22.76
N CYS A 108 -0.94 -5.92 22.67
CA CYS A 108 -0.14 -6.29 23.84
C CYS A 108 0.90 -5.23 24.25
N PHE A 109 1.36 -4.41 23.31
CA PHE A 109 2.38 -3.39 23.54
C PHE A 109 1.81 -1.97 23.53
N ASP A 110 0.50 -1.83 23.47
CA ASP A 110 -0.16 -0.54 23.67
C ASP A 110 0.20 0.05 25.05
N GLY A 111 0.53 1.34 25.07
CA GLY A 111 0.97 2.06 26.28
C GLY A 111 2.31 1.63 26.90
N PHE A 112 2.97 0.57 26.40
CA PHE A 112 4.23 0.09 26.98
C PHE A 112 5.37 1.10 26.76
N GLY A 113 5.96 1.60 27.85
CA GLY A 113 7.06 2.56 27.83
C GLY A 113 6.65 4.04 27.88
N ALA A 114 5.36 4.35 28.05
CA ALA A 114 4.89 5.70 28.26
C ALA A 114 5.18 6.19 29.69
N GLY A 115 6.40 6.68 29.93
CA GLY A 115 6.72 7.43 31.15
C GLY A 115 5.96 8.76 31.18
N ALA A 116 5.17 8.98 32.25
CA ALA A 116 4.64 10.23 32.83
C ALA A 116 4.20 11.45 31.96
N ALA A 117 4.20 11.38 30.62
CA ALA A 117 3.88 12.50 29.73
C ALA A 117 2.81 12.20 28.66
N ALA A 118 2.20 11.01 28.70
CA ALA A 118 1.12 10.64 27.78
C ALA A 118 -0.15 10.29 28.59
N LYS A 119 -0.78 11.31 29.18
CA LYS A 119 -2.08 11.15 29.86
C LYS A 119 -3.30 11.38 28.96
N ASP A 120 -3.12 11.58 27.64
CA ASP A 120 -4.20 12.00 26.74
C ASP A 120 -4.47 11.05 25.55
N VAL A 121 -4.13 9.75 25.60
CA VAL A 121 -4.32 8.83 24.45
C VAL A 121 -5.20 7.61 24.75
N SER A 122 -5.76 7.49 25.96
CA SER A 122 -6.54 6.29 26.37
C SER A 122 -7.98 6.19 25.82
N ASP A 123 -8.29 6.78 24.67
CA ASP A 123 -9.65 6.81 24.10
C ASP A 123 -9.78 6.24 22.67
N ASP A 124 -8.68 5.79 22.02
CA ASP A 124 -8.70 5.55 20.56
C ASP A 124 -9.21 4.17 20.11
N ALA A 125 -9.27 3.16 20.99
CA ALA A 125 -9.81 1.84 20.62
C ALA A 125 -11.34 1.85 20.37
N SER A 126 -12.04 2.90 20.83
CA SER A 126 -13.46 3.16 20.57
C SER A 126 -13.71 4.24 19.51
N ARG A 127 -12.67 4.86 18.94
CA ARG A 127 -12.80 5.90 17.91
C ARG A 127 -12.77 5.24 16.55
N GLY A 128 -13.86 5.34 15.80
CA GLY A 128 -14.03 4.57 14.59
C GLY A 128 -13.02 4.91 13.49
N ARG A 129 -12.99 4.02 12.51
CA ARG A 129 -11.88 3.87 11.58
C ARG A 129 -12.03 4.88 10.43
N ILE A 130 -10.97 5.58 10.06
CA ILE A 130 -10.99 6.48 8.91
C ILE A 130 -10.41 5.75 7.71
N GLY A 131 -11.20 5.61 6.65
CA GLY A 131 -10.72 5.09 5.37
C GLY A 131 -9.94 6.13 4.58
N VAL A 132 -9.02 5.67 3.74
CA VAL A 132 -8.38 6.52 2.73
C VAL A 132 -8.56 5.88 1.37
N VAL A 133 -9.19 6.59 0.44
CA VAL A 133 -9.23 6.23 -0.97
C VAL A 133 -8.13 7.00 -1.69
N VAL A 134 -7.08 6.28 -2.08
CA VAL A 134 -5.98 6.83 -2.88
C VAL A 134 -6.37 6.74 -4.35
N MET A 135 -6.62 7.90 -4.95
CA MET A 135 -7.05 8.06 -6.34
C MET A 135 -5.86 7.88 -7.28
N ALA A 136 -5.72 6.70 -7.87
CA ALA A 136 -4.57 6.30 -8.69
C ALA A 136 -4.98 5.82 -10.10
N SER A 137 -6.11 6.32 -10.60
CA SER A 137 -6.70 5.93 -11.89
C SER A 137 -6.47 6.94 -13.02
N GLY A 138 -5.78 8.06 -12.81
CA GLY A 138 -5.55 9.09 -13.85
C GLY A 138 -4.88 8.56 -15.12
N LEU A 139 -5.21 9.13 -16.29
CA LEU A 139 -4.76 8.64 -17.61
C LEU A 139 -3.32 9.00 -18.02
N ALA A 140 -2.53 9.66 -17.16
CA ALA A 140 -1.12 10.02 -17.42
C ALA A 140 -0.83 10.64 -18.80
N SER A 141 -1.82 11.30 -19.42
CA SER A 141 -1.81 11.69 -20.84
C SER A 141 -0.75 12.73 -21.19
N ARG A 142 -0.33 13.56 -20.21
CA ARG A 142 0.71 14.58 -20.37
C ARG A 142 2.12 14.09 -20.02
N PHE A 143 2.23 12.94 -19.36
CA PHE A 143 3.49 12.41 -18.85
C PHE A 143 4.13 11.38 -19.81
N GLY A 144 3.34 10.83 -20.75
CA GLY A 144 3.81 9.86 -21.75
C GLY A 144 4.13 8.46 -21.19
N SER A 145 4.18 8.30 -19.88
CA SER A 145 4.35 7.06 -19.12
C SER A 145 3.57 7.15 -17.80
N ASN A 146 3.46 6.05 -17.06
CA ASN A 146 2.71 6.06 -15.80
C ASN A 146 3.49 6.78 -14.68
N LYS A 147 3.16 8.06 -14.46
CA LYS A 147 3.78 8.92 -13.44
C LYS A 147 3.80 8.35 -12.03
N LEU A 148 2.82 7.53 -11.66
CA LEU A 148 2.68 6.97 -10.32
C LEU A 148 3.82 5.99 -9.96
N VAL A 149 4.35 5.30 -10.97
CA VAL A 149 5.48 4.36 -10.81
C VAL A 149 6.82 4.98 -11.22
N ALA A 150 6.81 6.22 -11.73
CA ALA A 150 8.03 6.94 -12.06
C ALA A 150 8.84 7.23 -10.78
N PRO A 151 10.17 7.09 -10.82
CA PRO A 151 11.01 7.33 -9.66
C PRO A 151 11.13 8.84 -9.37
N LEU A 152 10.93 9.22 -8.11
CA LEU A 152 11.26 10.53 -7.55
C LEU A 152 12.31 10.35 -6.47
N ALA A 153 13.56 10.72 -6.79
CA ALA A 153 14.74 10.41 -5.97
C ALA A 153 14.85 8.90 -5.66
N GLY A 154 14.64 8.07 -6.68
CA GLY A 154 14.75 6.60 -6.60
C GLY A 154 13.56 5.87 -5.95
N THR A 155 12.54 6.59 -5.47
CA THR A 155 11.31 5.99 -4.91
C THR A 155 10.12 6.32 -5.81
N PRO A 156 9.25 5.36 -6.19
CA PRO A 156 8.05 5.64 -6.97
C PRO A 156 7.19 6.76 -6.35
N VAL A 157 6.64 7.65 -7.19
CA VAL A 157 5.77 8.76 -6.75
C VAL A 157 4.67 8.27 -5.81
N LEU A 158 3.92 7.24 -6.20
CA LEU A 158 2.84 6.69 -5.38
C LEU A 158 3.34 6.14 -4.05
N GLU A 159 4.50 5.49 -4.03
CA GLU A 159 5.08 4.96 -2.80
C GLU A 159 5.38 6.08 -1.80
N ARG A 160 5.84 7.25 -2.27
CA ARG A 160 6.06 8.41 -1.40
C ARG A 160 4.76 8.94 -0.82
N THR A 161 3.71 9.05 -1.62
CA THR A 161 2.37 9.42 -1.14
C THR A 161 1.86 8.41 -0.11
N LEU A 162 1.97 7.11 -0.36
CA LEU A 162 1.53 6.07 0.57
C LEU A 162 2.28 6.11 1.91
N ARG A 163 3.57 6.45 1.91
CA ARG A 163 4.37 6.62 3.13
C ARG A 163 3.91 7.79 4.00
N SER A 164 3.15 8.74 3.46
CA SER A 164 2.56 9.84 4.25
C SER A 164 1.33 9.41 5.06
N LEU A 165 0.79 8.21 4.83
CA LEU A 165 -0.43 7.75 5.47
C LEU A 165 -0.12 7.01 6.78
N PRO A 166 -0.54 7.55 7.95
CA PRO A 166 -0.30 6.91 9.25
C PRO A 166 -1.22 5.70 9.42
N LEU A 167 -0.73 4.50 9.09
CA LEU A 167 -1.52 3.26 9.09
C LEU A 167 -2.11 2.88 10.47
N ASP A 168 -1.61 3.49 11.54
CA ASP A 168 -2.19 3.41 12.90
C ASP A 168 -3.51 4.17 13.04
N LEU A 169 -3.77 5.17 12.17
CA LEU A 169 -4.96 6.02 12.20
C LEU A 169 -5.89 5.82 11.02
N VAL A 170 -5.37 5.36 9.88
CA VAL A 170 -6.12 5.27 8.62
C VAL A 170 -6.01 3.90 7.94
N ASP A 171 -7.06 3.49 7.22
CA ASP A 171 -7.12 2.25 6.42
C ASP A 171 -7.10 2.59 4.92
N PRO A 172 -5.93 2.61 4.26
CA PRO A 172 -5.83 2.99 2.86
C PRO A 172 -6.19 1.86 1.89
N VAL A 173 -6.91 2.25 0.83
CA VAL A 173 -7.12 1.48 -0.38
C VAL A 173 -6.67 2.30 -1.59
N VAL A 174 -5.82 1.71 -2.43
CA VAL A 174 -5.44 2.29 -3.71
C VAL A 174 -6.40 1.84 -4.79
N VAL A 175 -7.03 2.77 -5.49
CA VAL A 175 -7.92 2.45 -6.61
C VAL A 175 -7.25 2.89 -7.91
N THR A 176 -7.02 1.94 -8.82
CA THR A 176 -6.21 2.17 -10.02
C THR A 176 -6.76 1.48 -11.27
N ARG A 177 -6.37 1.98 -12.44
CA ARG A 177 -6.53 1.30 -13.74
C ARG A 177 -5.28 0.57 -14.21
N TRP A 178 -4.14 0.80 -13.56
CA TRP A 178 -2.83 0.38 -14.05
C TRP A 178 -2.36 -0.88 -13.35
N ARG A 179 -2.00 -1.90 -14.13
CA ARG A 179 -1.41 -3.14 -13.58
C ARG A 179 -0.13 -2.87 -12.80
N GLU A 180 0.75 -2.00 -13.31
CA GLU A 180 2.03 -1.66 -12.65
C GLU A 180 1.82 -1.01 -11.27
N VAL A 181 0.72 -0.28 -11.09
CA VAL A 181 0.34 0.30 -9.79
C VAL A 181 -0.16 -0.78 -8.85
N GLN A 182 -0.98 -1.72 -9.32
CA GLN A 182 -1.38 -2.89 -8.54
C GLN A 182 -0.16 -3.70 -8.10
N ASP A 183 0.75 -4.01 -9.03
CA ASP A 183 2.00 -4.74 -8.73
C ASP A 183 2.86 -3.99 -7.71
N LEU A 184 2.88 -2.64 -7.73
CA LEU A 184 3.55 -1.83 -6.71
C LEU A 184 2.87 -1.96 -5.34
N CYS A 185 1.54 -1.88 -5.30
CA CYS A 185 0.77 -2.03 -4.05
C CYS A 185 0.98 -3.41 -3.43
N ASP A 186 1.01 -4.48 -4.24
CA ASP A 186 1.25 -5.85 -3.77
C ASP A 186 2.64 -5.99 -3.14
N ARG A 187 3.69 -5.38 -3.74
CA ARG A 187 5.03 -5.34 -3.15
C ARG A 187 5.08 -4.58 -1.83
N LEU A 188 4.30 -3.51 -1.71
CA LEU A 188 4.22 -2.68 -0.50
C LEU A 188 3.29 -3.27 0.57
N GLY A 189 2.48 -4.29 0.23
CA GLY A 189 1.47 -4.85 1.11
C GLY A 189 0.29 -3.91 1.37
N VAL A 190 0.01 -3.00 0.44
CA VAL A 190 -1.11 -2.05 0.52
C VAL A 190 -2.31 -2.59 -0.27
N ARG A 191 -3.51 -2.50 0.30
CA ARG A 191 -4.74 -2.97 -0.36
C ARG A 191 -4.97 -2.15 -1.63
N SER A 192 -5.24 -2.82 -2.74
CA SER A 192 -5.57 -2.14 -3.99
C SER A 192 -6.75 -2.78 -4.71
N ILE A 193 -7.48 -1.96 -5.48
CA ILE A 193 -8.52 -2.40 -6.40
C ILE A 193 -8.14 -1.94 -7.80
N ARG A 194 -8.03 -2.90 -8.73
CA ARG A 194 -7.85 -2.62 -10.16
C ARG A 194 -9.19 -2.62 -10.88
N HIS A 195 -9.41 -1.66 -11.78
CA HIS A 195 -10.63 -1.55 -12.58
C HIS A 195 -10.37 -1.06 -14.00
N GLU A 196 -11.39 -1.16 -14.86
CA GLU A 196 -11.33 -0.71 -16.26
C GLU A 196 -12.34 0.42 -16.56
N LEU A 197 -13.14 0.80 -15.56
CA LEU A 197 -14.15 1.85 -15.71
C LEU A 197 -13.55 3.24 -16.02
N PRO A 198 -14.23 4.07 -16.83
CA PRO A 198 -13.61 5.26 -17.42
C PRO A 198 -13.58 6.50 -16.52
N LEU A 199 -14.49 6.65 -15.55
CA LEU A 199 -14.73 7.92 -14.85
C LEU A 199 -14.05 8.00 -13.48
N GLN A 200 -13.69 9.21 -13.05
CA GLN A 200 -13.22 9.44 -11.68
C GLN A 200 -14.27 9.08 -10.62
N SER A 201 -15.56 9.25 -10.89
CA SER A 201 -16.64 8.82 -9.99
C SER A 201 -16.69 7.30 -9.78
N ASP A 202 -16.23 6.51 -10.76
CA ASP A 202 -16.08 5.06 -10.60
C ASP A 202 -15.02 4.74 -9.54
N THR A 203 -13.90 5.47 -9.55
CA THR A 203 -12.82 5.32 -8.57
C THR A 203 -13.33 5.63 -7.15
N VAL A 204 -14.14 6.69 -7.00
CA VAL A 204 -14.79 7.03 -5.72
C VAL A 204 -15.69 5.90 -5.23
N ARG A 205 -16.62 5.43 -6.09
CA ARG A 205 -17.55 4.34 -5.74
C ARG A 205 -16.83 3.05 -5.36
N MET A 206 -15.79 2.69 -6.10
CA MET A 206 -15.00 1.47 -5.83
C MET A 206 -14.16 1.60 -4.56
N GLY A 207 -13.59 2.77 -4.28
CA GLY A 207 -12.89 3.00 -3.02
C GLY A 207 -13.83 2.88 -1.81
N LEU A 208 -15.05 3.41 -1.93
CA LEU A 208 -16.08 3.36 -0.90
C LEU A 208 -16.82 2.01 -0.81
N SER A 209 -16.60 1.05 -1.72
CA SER A 209 -17.23 -0.27 -1.60
C SER A 209 -16.54 -1.17 -0.57
N LEU A 210 -15.37 -0.75 -0.08
CA LEU A 210 -14.63 -1.42 0.99
C LEU A 210 -14.80 -0.73 2.35
N ASP A 211 -15.84 0.09 2.52
CA ASP A 211 -16.09 0.79 3.77
C ASP A 211 -16.48 -0.20 4.88
N ALA A 212 -15.48 -0.71 5.59
CA ALA A 212 -15.66 -1.66 6.69
C ALA A 212 -16.15 -0.96 7.98
N GLY A 213 -17.18 -0.11 7.88
CA GLY A 213 -17.70 0.71 8.97
C GLY A 213 -16.82 1.94 9.24
N TRP A 214 -16.39 2.64 8.19
CA TRP A 214 -15.59 3.86 8.34
C TRP A 214 -16.44 5.04 8.82
N ASP A 215 -15.95 5.78 9.81
CA ASP A 215 -16.57 7.02 10.30
C ASP A 215 -16.40 8.19 9.33
N GLY A 216 -15.38 8.10 8.49
CA GLY A 216 -15.06 9.07 7.45
C GLY A 216 -14.11 8.49 6.41
N CYS A 217 -14.08 9.12 5.24
CA CYS A 217 -13.23 8.71 4.13
C CYS A 217 -12.43 9.89 3.61
N MET A 218 -11.11 9.76 3.65
CA MET A 218 -10.17 10.70 3.05
C MET A 218 -9.91 10.34 1.60
N PHE A 219 -9.95 11.32 0.72
CA PHE A 219 -9.49 11.19 -0.67
C PHE A 219 -8.13 11.86 -0.80
N VAL A 220 -7.16 11.09 -1.26
CA VAL A 220 -5.78 11.50 -1.51
C VAL A 220 -5.47 11.20 -2.97
N THR A 221 -4.83 12.11 -3.69
CA THR A 221 -4.39 11.84 -5.06
C THR A 221 -3.06 11.05 -5.00
N GLY A 222 -2.91 10.02 -5.85
CA GLY A 222 -1.74 9.13 -5.81
C GLY A 222 -0.43 9.78 -6.27
N ASP A 223 -0.48 11.02 -6.74
CA ASP A 223 0.58 11.80 -7.35
C ASP A 223 0.95 13.05 -6.54
N GLN A 224 0.65 13.07 -5.24
CA GLN A 224 1.13 14.05 -4.24
C GLN A 224 2.31 13.48 -3.43
N PRO A 225 3.53 13.40 -3.99
CA PRO A 225 4.65 12.69 -3.36
C PRO A 225 5.28 13.44 -2.18
N LEU A 226 4.89 14.70 -1.96
CA LEU A 226 5.44 15.56 -0.91
C LEU A 226 4.48 15.78 0.26
N LEU A 227 3.27 15.21 0.21
CA LEU A 227 2.32 15.19 1.32
C LEU A 227 2.99 14.68 2.61
N GLY A 228 2.83 15.41 3.70
CA GLY A 228 3.44 15.10 5.00
C GLY A 228 2.52 14.29 5.91
N GLU A 229 3.10 13.30 6.62
CA GLU A 229 2.36 12.50 7.61
C GLU A 229 1.76 13.38 8.72
N ARG A 230 2.46 14.44 9.14
CA ARG A 230 1.95 15.39 10.17
C ARG A 230 0.69 16.12 9.73
N SER A 231 0.63 16.54 8.47
CA SER A 231 -0.56 17.15 7.87
C SER A 231 -1.72 16.15 7.84
N VAL A 232 -1.47 14.90 7.47
CA VAL A 232 -2.49 13.84 7.48
C VAL A 232 -3.00 13.56 8.90
N ARG A 233 -2.11 13.46 9.89
CA ARG A 233 -2.49 13.34 11.32
C ARG A 233 -3.32 14.53 11.79
N SER A 234 -3.00 15.74 11.32
CA SER A 234 -3.74 16.96 11.65
C SER A 234 -5.14 16.98 11.03
N LEU A 235 -5.31 16.48 9.80
CA LEU A 235 -6.62 16.27 9.19
C LEU A 235 -7.47 15.28 10.00
N VAL A 236 -6.90 14.14 10.39
CA VAL A 236 -7.57 13.13 11.21
C VAL A 236 -8.00 13.70 12.57
N ARG A 237 -7.10 14.42 13.25
CA ARG A 237 -7.40 15.08 14.52
C ARG A 237 -8.55 16.08 14.37
N ALA A 238 -8.46 16.98 13.38
CA ALA A 238 -9.48 17.98 13.13
C ALA A 238 -10.85 17.38 12.79
N PHE A 239 -10.88 16.21 12.14
CA PHE A 239 -12.09 15.46 11.86
C PHE A 239 -12.66 14.80 13.12
N ARG A 240 -11.83 14.18 13.95
CA ARG A 240 -12.26 13.56 15.21
C ARG A 240 -12.84 14.58 16.20
N GLU A 241 -12.40 15.84 16.15
CA GLU A 241 -12.97 16.93 16.94
C GLU A 241 -14.40 17.31 16.52
N ASP A 242 -14.78 17.13 15.25
CA ASP A 242 -16.14 17.31 14.75
C ASP A 242 -16.38 16.39 13.53
N PRO A 243 -16.81 15.13 13.76
CA PRO A 243 -16.94 14.10 12.71
C PRO A 243 -18.12 14.35 11.77
N THR A 244 -18.79 15.51 11.88
CA THR A 244 -19.87 15.92 10.98
C THR A 244 -19.39 16.89 9.88
N ARG A 245 -18.13 17.35 9.97
CA ARG A 245 -17.56 18.31 9.01
C ARG A 245 -16.67 17.63 7.99
N VAL A 246 -16.65 18.21 6.79
CA VAL A 246 -15.61 17.95 5.81
C VAL A 246 -14.34 18.67 6.27
N VAL A 247 -13.22 17.96 6.31
CA VAL A 247 -11.92 18.53 6.66
C VAL A 247 -11.02 18.50 5.43
N ARG A 248 -10.35 19.61 5.12
CA ARG A 248 -9.59 19.73 3.88
C ARG A 248 -8.24 20.40 4.13
N LEU A 249 -7.19 19.85 3.51
CA LEU A 249 -5.88 20.48 3.57
C LEU A 249 -5.90 21.80 2.80
N ALA A 250 -5.16 22.78 3.28
CA ALA A 250 -5.03 24.09 2.67
C ALA A 250 -3.61 24.63 2.82
N TRP A 251 -3.28 25.61 1.99
CA TRP A 251 -2.10 26.44 2.19
C TRP A 251 -2.51 27.90 2.06
N GLN A 252 -2.26 28.69 3.11
CA GLN A 252 -2.63 30.10 3.21
C GLN A 252 -4.13 30.33 2.89
N GLY A 253 -4.99 29.47 3.46
CA GLY A 253 -6.44 29.49 3.23
C GLY A 253 -6.90 28.98 1.86
N LYS A 254 -5.98 28.64 0.94
CA LYS A 254 -6.32 28.04 -0.36
C LYS A 254 -6.46 26.53 -0.21
N ALA A 255 -7.68 26.03 -0.35
CA ALA A 255 -7.99 24.60 -0.19
C ALA A 255 -7.37 23.74 -1.32
N GLY A 256 -6.72 22.64 -0.93
CA GLY A 256 -6.12 21.61 -1.78
C GLY A 256 -6.59 20.21 -1.39
N GLY A 257 -5.86 19.18 -1.82
CA GLY A 257 -6.00 17.82 -1.27
C GLY A 257 -4.97 17.61 -0.15
N PRO A 258 -5.17 16.61 0.74
CA PRO A 258 -6.31 15.70 0.81
C PRO A 258 -7.61 16.33 1.34
N VAL A 259 -8.73 15.63 1.15
CA VAL A 259 -10.04 16.00 1.70
C VAL A 259 -10.69 14.80 2.40
N LEU A 260 -11.18 14.99 3.61
CA LEU A 260 -11.79 13.99 4.48
C LEU A 260 -13.28 14.28 4.67
N PHE A 261 -14.13 13.38 4.20
CA PHE A 261 -15.58 13.47 4.29
C PHE A 261 -16.13 12.59 5.42
N PRO A 262 -17.20 13.03 6.12
CA PRO A 262 -17.89 12.21 7.10
C PRO A 262 -18.67 11.07 6.44
N ALA A 263 -18.96 10.00 7.21
CA ALA A 263 -19.75 8.86 6.74
C ALA A 263 -21.13 9.26 6.21
N SER A 264 -21.74 10.31 6.76
CA SER A 264 -23.01 10.87 6.28
C SER A 264 -22.95 11.34 4.82
N CYS A 265 -21.76 11.59 4.27
CA CYS A 265 -21.58 11.97 2.87
C CYS A 265 -21.41 10.76 1.93
N PHE A 266 -21.29 9.52 2.43
CA PHE A 266 -20.96 8.37 1.59
C PHE A 266 -22.02 8.07 0.53
N GLU A 267 -23.31 8.23 0.87
CA GLU A 267 -24.40 8.07 -0.11
C GLU A 267 -24.27 9.10 -1.24
N GLY A 268 -24.06 10.37 -0.90
CA GLY A 268 -23.85 11.44 -1.88
C GLY A 268 -22.59 11.26 -2.73
N LEU A 269 -21.50 10.76 -2.13
CA LEU A 269 -20.27 10.43 -2.85
C LEU A 269 -20.46 9.25 -3.81
N ARG A 270 -21.23 8.23 -3.43
CA ARG A 270 -21.59 7.10 -4.30
C ARG A 270 -22.49 7.53 -5.46
N GLY A 271 -23.36 8.51 -5.24
CA GLY A 271 -24.22 9.11 -6.27
C GLY A 271 -23.52 10.10 -7.21
N LEU A 272 -22.20 10.25 -7.14
CA LEU A 272 -21.47 11.07 -8.11
C LEU A 272 -21.48 10.42 -9.50
N GLU A 273 -21.69 11.26 -10.51
CA GLU A 273 -21.72 10.89 -11.92
C GLU A 273 -20.76 11.78 -12.71
N GLY A 274 -20.21 11.25 -13.78
CA GLY A 274 -19.23 11.93 -14.62
C GLY A 274 -17.81 11.92 -14.06
N ASP A 275 -16.94 12.73 -14.64
CA ASP A 275 -15.51 12.78 -14.29
C ASP A 275 -15.24 13.75 -13.14
N VAL A 276 -15.80 13.43 -11.97
CA VAL A 276 -15.64 14.22 -10.75
C VAL A 276 -15.21 13.33 -9.58
N GLY A 277 -14.26 13.84 -8.77
CA GLY A 277 -13.88 13.25 -7.50
C GLY A 277 -14.78 13.73 -6.36
N GLY A 278 -14.38 13.48 -5.10
CA GLY A 278 -15.17 13.86 -3.93
C GLY A 278 -15.51 15.36 -3.85
N THR A 279 -14.71 16.24 -4.45
CA THR A 279 -15.01 17.68 -4.55
C THR A 279 -16.24 17.99 -5.39
N GLY A 280 -16.70 17.06 -6.25
CA GLY A 280 -17.97 17.16 -6.97
C GLY A 280 -19.17 17.24 -6.02
N LEU A 281 -19.12 16.56 -4.87
CA LEU A 281 -20.18 16.64 -3.86
C LEU A 281 -20.27 18.04 -3.25
N LEU A 282 -19.13 18.67 -2.96
CA LEU A 282 -19.06 20.03 -2.40
C LEU A 282 -19.66 21.09 -3.35
N LYS A 283 -19.61 20.84 -4.67
CA LYS A 283 -20.25 21.73 -5.65
C LYS A 283 -21.78 21.55 -5.69
N LYS A 284 -22.26 20.32 -5.46
CA LYS A 284 -23.69 19.97 -5.47
C LYS A 284 -24.40 20.32 -4.15
N ASP A 285 -23.66 20.41 -3.04
CA ASP A 285 -24.17 20.74 -1.71
C ASP A 285 -23.47 21.98 -1.11
N PRO A 286 -24.01 23.19 -1.32
CA PRO A 286 -23.43 24.43 -0.80
C PRO A 286 -23.43 24.52 0.73
N GLU A 287 -24.36 23.87 1.43
CA GLU A 287 -24.39 23.88 2.90
C GLU A 287 -23.25 23.04 3.46
N LEU A 288 -22.99 21.88 2.86
CA LEU A 288 -21.81 21.08 3.18
C LEU A 288 -20.52 21.87 2.90
N ALA A 289 -20.46 22.61 1.79
CA ALA A 289 -19.30 23.43 1.44
C ALA A 289 -19.02 24.55 2.45
N ARG A 290 -20.05 25.16 3.06
CA ARG A 290 -19.89 26.17 4.12
C ARG A 290 -19.35 25.59 5.43
N ARG A 291 -19.50 24.29 5.64
CA ARG A 291 -19.06 23.59 6.86
C ARG A 291 -17.65 23.01 6.78
N ILE A 292 -16.93 23.28 5.68
CA ILE A 292 -15.54 22.81 5.51
C ILE A 292 -14.65 23.42 6.59
N ARG A 293 -13.90 22.57 7.29
CA ARG A 293 -12.79 22.97 8.15
C ARG A 293 -11.48 22.85 7.38
N LEU A 294 -10.75 23.95 7.26
CA LEU A 294 -9.42 23.93 6.66
C LEU A 294 -8.36 23.58 7.73
N VAL A 295 -7.37 22.79 7.31
CA VAL A 295 -6.16 22.49 8.07
C VAL A 295 -4.99 22.93 7.21
N GLU A 296 -4.14 23.80 7.74
CA GLU A 296 -2.96 24.29 7.04
C GLU A 296 -1.90 23.19 6.93
N ALA A 297 -1.33 23.01 5.73
CA ALA A 297 -0.15 22.18 5.50
C ALA A 297 1.08 22.80 6.18
N GLU A 298 2.12 22.00 6.43
CA GLU A 298 3.39 22.53 6.94
C GLU A 298 4.11 23.33 5.86
N ARG A 299 3.91 22.97 4.58
CA ARG A 299 4.57 23.56 3.42
C ARG A 299 3.66 23.57 2.18
N PRO A 300 3.86 24.50 1.22
CA PRO A 300 3.03 24.57 0.01
C PRO A 300 3.17 23.34 -0.88
N GLU A 301 4.35 22.70 -0.91
CA GLU A 301 4.64 21.56 -1.78
C GLU A 301 3.80 20.32 -1.44
N GLU A 302 3.21 20.26 -0.24
CA GLU A 302 2.31 19.16 0.15
C GLU A 302 1.03 19.10 -0.69
N LEU A 303 0.64 20.23 -1.30
CA LEU A 303 -0.54 20.35 -2.16
C LEU A 303 -0.20 20.13 -3.64
N GLU A 304 1.07 19.90 -3.99
CA GLU A 304 1.52 19.80 -5.38
C GLU A 304 1.39 18.37 -5.92
N ASP A 305 0.68 18.26 -7.05
CA ASP A 305 0.61 17.05 -7.85
C ASP A 305 1.78 17.00 -8.85
N VAL A 306 2.17 15.81 -9.31
CA VAL A 306 3.09 15.64 -10.44
C VAL A 306 2.31 15.42 -11.72
N ASP A 307 2.21 16.37 -12.65
CA ASP A 307 1.50 16.19 -13.93
C ASP A 307 2.43 16.03 -15.14
N THR A 308 3.66 16.53 -15.04
CA THR A 308 4.63 16.59 -16.12
C THR A 308 6.02 16.10 -15.70
N PRO A 309 6.86 15.65 -16.65
CA PRO A 309 8.25 15.30 -16.35
C PRO A 309 9.06 16.47 -15.75
N ASP A 310 8.78 17.70 -16.18
CA ASP A 310 9.46 18.90 -15.65
C ASP A 310 9.10 19.16 -14.18
N GLU A 311 7.83 18.94 -13.79
CA GLU A 311 7.42 18.99 -12.38
C GLU A 311 8.08 17.88 -11.57
N LEU A 312 8.15 16.65 -12.09
CA LEU A 312 8.87 15.56 -11.42
C LEU A 312 10.34 15.94 -11.17
N ALA A 313 11.02 16.47 -12.18
CA ALA A 313 12.42 16.90 -12.06
C ALA A 313 12.60 18.07 -11.07
N ARG A 314 11.63 19.00 -11.01
CA ARG A 314 11.61 20.07 -10.02
C ARG A 314 11.47 19.52 -8.60
N LEU A 315 10.50 18.64 -8.36
CA LEU A 315 10.29 18.04 -7.03
C LEU A 315 11.44 17.11 -6.64
N GLU A 316 12.08 16.45 -7.60
CA GLU A 316 13.25 15.62 -7.34
C GLU A 316 14.43 16.45 -6.80
N ARG A 317 14.71 17.63 -7.37
CA ARG A 317 15.72 18.56 -6.83
C ARG A 317 15.40 18.98 -5.40
N LEU A 318 14.14 19.34 -5.14
CA LEU A 318 13.68 19.72 -3.80
C LEU A 318 13.86 18.58 -2.78
N VAL A 319 13.59 17.33 -3.18
CA VAL A 319 13.80 16.16 -2.32
C VAL A 319 15.29 15.87 -2.07
N ARG A 320 16.15 16.17 -3.03
CA ARG A 320 17.61 16.02 -2.90
C ARG A 320 18.27 17.17 -2.15
N GLY A 321 17.55 18.28 -1.94
CA GLY A 321 18.09 19.51 -1.34
C GLY A 321 18.97 20.31 -2.31
N GLU A 322 18.71 20.19 -3.61
CA GLU A 322 19.40 20.89 -4.71
C GLU A 322 18.68 22.19 -5.13
#